data_AF-A0A326RJR2-F1
#
_entry.id   AF-A0A326RJR2-F1
#
_cell.length_a   1.000
_cell.length_b   1.000
_cell.length_c   1.000
_cell.angle_alpha   90.00
_cell.angle_beta   90.00
_cell.angle_gamma   90.00
#
_symmetry.space_group_name_H-M   'P 1'
#
loop_
_entity.id
_entity.type
_entity.pdbx_description
1 polymer ?
#
loop_
_entity_poly.entity_id
_entity_poly.type
_entity_poly.pdbx_seq_one_letter_code
_entity_poly.pdbx_strand_id
1 'polypeptide(L)'
;MSIRDVNPFCGILGAVGQYFDRTKGKILRVKTQLLKEKPWIEVDYVAGGMCMLVSGEVARSGIAPDPKLFFGFEELDFCLKVKRKGYSIVVDNKLFLEARIKHGRLDFDLPLYLKKTNLVREYYSLRNLLYISDSVSLPIMKRYLYLKWSLKAIYGFRYGPFYGWENMKIITLAFYHFWRKKMGNTLKLRNG
;
A
#
# COMPACT_ATOMS: atom_id res chain seq x y z
N MET A 1 22.69 -20.91 2.67
CA MET A 1 21.65 -21.29 1.69
C MET A 1 20.99 -20.01 1.22
N SER A 2 21.03 -19.74 -0.08
CA SER A 2 20.40 -18.57 -0.68
C SER A 2 18.88 -18.75 -0.67
N ILE A 3 18.13 -17.65 -0.58
CA ILE A 3 16.66 -17.70 -0.68
C ILE A 3 16.17 -18.34 -1.98
N ARG A 4 16.97 -18.24 -3.06
CA ARG A 4 16.67 -18.87 -4.35
C ARG A 4 16.79 -20.39 -4.34
N ASP A 5 17.60 -20.96 -3.44
CA ASP A 5 17.76 -22.41 -3.35
C ASP A 5 16.47 -23.07 -2.80
N VAL A 6 15.72 -22.33 -1.99
CA VAL A 6 14.47 -22.78 -1.34
C VAL A 6 13.21 -22.18 -1.96
N ASN A 7 13.31 -21.03 -2.63
CA ASN A 7 12.22 -20.37 -3.35
C ASN A 7 12.75 -19.86 -4.71
N PRO A 8 12.82 -20.73 -5.74
CA PRO A 8 13.36 -20.38 -7.04
C PRO A 8 12.64 -19.21 -7.72
N PHE A 9 11.37 -18.99 -7.38
CA PHE A 9 10.52 -17.93 -7.93
C PHE A 9 10.60 -16.62 -7.13
N CYS A 10 11.57 -16.46 -6.22
CA CYS A 10 11.80 -15.23 -5.49
C CYS A 10 12.13 -14.06 -6.43
N GLY A 11 11.15 -13.18 -6.63
CA GLY A 11 11.29 -11.98 -7.46
C GLY A 11 11.72 -10.74 -6.70
N ILE A 12 11.31 -10.60 -5.44
CA ILE A 12 11.65 -9.46 -4.58
C ILE A 12 12.03 -9.96 -3.19
N LEU A 13 13.13 -9.42 -2.66
CA LEU A 13 13.57 -9.59 -1.28
C LEU A 13 13.55 -8.23 -0.58
N GLY A 14 13.02 -8.15 0.64
CA GLY A 14 13.03 -6.91 1.43
C GLY A 14 13.38 -7.12 2.90
N ALA A 15 13.72 -6.02 3.60
CA ALA A 15 13.95 -6.05 5.05
C ALA A 15 12.64 -5.99 5.86
N VAL A 16 11.62 -5.29 5.35
CA VAL A 16 10.31 -5.12 6.01
C VAL A 16 9.20 -5.25 4.98
N GLY A 17 8.24 -6.13 5.26
CA GLY A 17 7.14 -6.45 4.36
C GLY A 17 5.77 -6.30 5.02
N GLN A 18 4.74 -6.30 4.20
CA GLN A 18 3.35 -6.15 4.63
C GLN A 18 2.44 -7.04 3.80
N TYR A 19 1.33 -7.46 4.42
CA TYR A 19 0.23 -8.09 3.70
C TYR A 19 -0.71 -7.03 3.12
N PHE A 20 -1.50 -7.42 2.13
CA PHE A 20 -2.48 -6.57 1.50
C PHE A 20 -3.83 -7.28 1.39
N ASP A 21 -4.83 -6.73 2.09
CA ASP A 21 -6.21 -7.16 1.97
C ASP A 21 -6.77 -6.70 0.61
N ARG A 22 -6.77 -7.63 -0.34
CA ARG A 22 -7.29 -7.44 -1.72
C ARG A 22 -8.80 -7.21 -1.78
N THR A 23 -9.53 -7.44 -0.70
CA THR A 23 -10.97 -7.18 -0.62
C THR A 23 -11.22 -5.76 -0.10
N LYS A 24 -10.45 -5.32 0.88
CA LYS A 24 -10.66 -4.02 1.56
C LYS A 24 -9.73 -2.90 1.10
N GLY A 25 -8.72 -3.22 0.29
CA GLY A 25 -7.67 -2.28 -0.12
C GLY A 25 -6.87 -1.77 1.07
N LYS A 26 -6.53 -2.67 2.00
CA LYS A 26 -5.89 -2.30 3.27
C LYS A 26 -4.55 -3.00 3.43
N ILE A 27 -3.55 -2.22 3.81
CA ILE A 27 -2.25 -2.73 4.25
C ILE A 27 -2.41 -3.36 5.63
N LEU A 28 -1.96 -4.60 5.78
CA LEU A 28 -2.02 -5.38 6.99
C LEU A 28 -0.60 -5.64 7.53
N ARG A 29 -0.41 -5.27 8.80
CA ARG A 29 0.85 -5.45 9.50
C ARG A 29 1.14 -6.92 9.73
N VAL A 30 2.36 -7.36 9.43
CA VAL A 30 2.86 -8.69 9.81
C VAL A 30 2.93 -8.79 11.34
N LYS A 31 2.40 -9.86 11.94
CA LYS A 31 2.49 -10.06 13.39
C LYS A 31 3.93 -10.38 13.81
N THR A 32 4.38 -9.84 14.94
CA THR A 32 5.75 -10.06 15.45
C THR A 32 6.01 -11.54 15.72
N GLN A 33 5.00 -12.27 16.20
CA GLN A 33 5.10 -13.72 16.46
C GLN A 33 5.50 -14.52 15.20
N LEU A 34 4.92 -14.20 14.05
CA LEU A 34 5.22 -14.88 12.79
C LEU A 34 6.68 -14.69 12.35
N LEU A 35 7.30 -13.56 12.72
CA LEU A 35 8.71 -13.29 12.43
C LEU A 35 9.65 -14.14 13.29
N LYS A 36 9.22 -14.63 14.45
CA LYS A 36 10.05 -15.46 15.33
C LYS A 36 10.04 -16.94 14.92
N GLU A 37 9.01 -17.38 14.21
CA GLU A 37 8.77 -18.80 13.91
C GLU A 37 9.50 -19.30 12.66
N LYS A 38 9.83 -18.40 11.72
CA LYS A 38 10.40 -18.76 10.42
C LYS A 38 11.64 -17.92 10.11
N PRO A 39 12.57 -18.40 9.29
CA PRO A 39 13.71 -17.59 8.83
C PRO A 39 13.27 -16.48 7.84
N TRP A 40 12.21 -16.73 7.07
CA TRP A 40 11.64 -15.79 6.12
C TRP A 40 10.14 -16.04 5.98
N ILE A 41 9.42 -15.06 5.43
CA ILE A 41 8.00 -15.19 5.07
C ILE A 41 7.74 -14.56 3.71
N GLU A 42 6.70 -15.06 3.04
CA GLU A 42 6.12 -14.35 1.91
C GLU A 42 5.19 -13.23 2.38
N VAL A 43 5.20 -12.13 1.63
CA VAL A 43 4.38 -10.94 1.86
C VAL A 43 3.72 -10.48 0.55
N ASP A 44 2.90 -9.44 0.60
CA ASP A 44 2.26 -8.89 -0.60
C ASP A 44 3.01 -7.70 -1.18
N TYR A 45 3.70 -6.92 -0.35
CA TYR A 45 4.58 -5.86 -0.82
C TYR A 45 5.64 -5.46 0.22
N VAL A 46 6.71 -4.84 -0.28
CA VAL A 46 7.76 -4.17 0.50
C VAL A 46 7.62 -2.66 0.25
N ALA A 47 7.57 -1.85 1.30
CA ALA A 47 7.37 -0.40 1.14
C ALA A 47 8.66 0.33 0.75
N GLY A 48 8.53 1.56 0.24
CA GLY A 48 9.67 2.45 0.04
C GLY A 48 10.51 2.63 1.31
N GLY A 49 11.84 2.70 1.16
CA GLY A 49 12.78 2.82 2.27
C GLY A 49 13.02 1.55 3.09
N MET A 50 12.47 0.39 2.68
CA MET A 50 12.61 -0.89 3.39
C MET A 50 13.60 -1.87 2.73
N CYS A 51 14.60 -1.34 2.02
CA CYS A 51 15.64 -2.10 1.32
C CYS A 51 15.06 -3.18 0.36
N MET A 52 14.30 -2.75 -0.64
CA MET A 52 13.75 -3.65 -1.66
C MET A 52 14.84 -4.02 -2.68
N LEU A 53 15.16 -5.30 -2.76
CA LEU A 53 16.00 -5.89 -3.79
C LEU A 53 15.11 -6.61 -4.81
N VAL A 54 15.27 -6.26 -6.08
CA VAL A 54 14.51 -6.83 -7.19
C VAL A 54 15.41 -7.77 -7.98
N SER A 55 14.92 -8.95 -8.31
CA SER A 55 15.67 -9.90 -9.09
C SER A 55 15.92 -9.36 -10.51
N GLY A 56 17.08 -9.69 -11.10
CA GLY A 56 17.38 -9.28 -12.47
C GLY A 56 16.39 -9.80 -13.50
N GLU A 57 15.73 -10.93 -13.21
CA GLU A 57 14.66 -11.49 -14.05
C GLU A 57 13.41 -10.61 -14.03
N VAL A 58 12.94 -10.22 -12.83
CA VAL A 58 11.83 -9.28 -12.68
C VAL A 58 12.17 -7.95 -13.36
N ALA A 59 13.37 -7.42 -13.16
CA ALA A 59 13.80 -6.17 -13.78
C ALA A 59 13.80 -6.23 -15.32
N ARG A 60 14.21 -7.37 -15.91
CA ARG A 60 14.22 -7.57 -17.37
C ARG A 60 12.85 -7.93 -17.95
N SER A 61 11.90 -8.36 -17.12
CA SER A 61 10.54 -8.74 -17.57
C SER A 61 9.64 -7.56 -17.94
N GLY A 62 10.14 -6.32 -17.82
CA GLY A 62 9.39 -5.10 -18.17
C GLY A 62 8.29 -4.73 -17.18
N ILE A 63 8.25 -5.35 -16.00
CA ILE A 63 7.33 -4.99 -14.92
C ILE A 63 7.83 -3.70 -14.26
N ALA A 64 6.98 -2.68 -14.18
CA ALA A 64 7.29 -1.41 -13.55
C ALA A 64 6.09 -0.82 -12.78
N PRO A 65 6.33 0.00 -11.74
CA PRO A 65 5.29 0.82 -11.13
C PRO A 65 4.71 1.78 -12.18
N ASP A 66 3.42 2.11 -12.06
CA ASP A 66 2.83 3.16 -12.90
C ASP A 66 3.34 4.54 -12.44
N PRO A 67 4.14 5.27 -13.24
CA PRO A 67 4.69 6.57 -12.85
C PRO A 67 3.60 7.61 -12.63
N LYS A 68 2.40 7.42 -13.19
CA LYS A 68 1.27 8.32 -13.03
C LYS A 68 0.64 8.21 -11.64
N LEU A 69 0.98 7.23 -10.82
CA LEU A 69 0.56 7.21 -9.41
C LEU A 69 1.11 8.43 -8.65
N PHE A 70 2.27 8.94 -9.06
CA PHE A 70 3.00 10.10 -8.53
C PHE A 70 3.42 9.97 -7.05
N PHE A 71 2.47 9.73 -6.15
CA PHE A 71 2.70 9.68 -4.71
C PHE A 71 1.77 8.65 -4.05
N GLY A 72 2.36 7.67 -3.38
CA GLY A 72 1.68 6.68 -2.56
C GLY A 72 1.22 5.47 -3.36
N PHE A 73 1.56 4.29 -2.83
CA PHE A 73 1.22 2.97 -3.38
C PHE A 73 1.97 2.57 -4.66
N GLU A 74 3.03 3.28 -5.04
CA GLU A 74 3.92 2.92 -6.14
C GLU A 74 4.55 1.53 -5.94
N GLU A 75 5.06 1.23 -4.73
CA GLU A 75 5.61 -0.10 -4.45
C GLU A 75 4.54 -1.17 -4.37
N LEU A 76 3.33 -0.82 -3.89
CA LEU A 76 2.21 -1.75 -3.84
C LEU A 76 1.79 -2.15 -5.27
N ASP A 77 1.62 -1.19 -6.17
CA ASP A 77 1.32 -1.44 -7.57
C ASP A 77 2.37 -2.35 -8.22
N PHE A 78 3.66 -2.01 -8.04
CA PHE A 78 4.76 -2.81 -8.55
C PHE A 78 4.75 -4.24 -8.00
N CYS A 79 4.70 -4.39 -6.68
CA CYS A 79 4.70 -5.70 -6.02
C CYS A 79 3.51 -6.57 -6.45
N LEU A 80 2.31 -5.99 -6.55
CA LEU A 80 1.13 -6.74 -7.01
C LEU A 80 1.27 -7.20 -8.47
N LYS A 81 1.87 -6.37 -9.35
CA LYS A 81 2.17 -6.77 -10.74
C LYS A 81 3.21 -7.89 -10.80
N VAL A 82 4.25 -7.81 -9.97
CA VAL A 82 5.27 -8.87 -9.84
C VAL A 82 4.64 -10.18 -9.39
N LYS A 83 3.78 -10.15 -8.36
CA LYS A 83 3.04 -11.35 -7.92
C LYS A 83 2.10 -11.90 -8.99
N ARG A 84 1.43 -11.04 -9.77
CA ARG A 84 0.60 -11.48 -10.91
C ARG A 84 1.39 -12.23 -11.98
N LYS A 85 2.71 -12.02 -12.05
CA LYS A 85 3.61 -12.72 -12.98
C LYS A 85 4.18 -14.02 -12.40
N GLY A 86 3.73 -14.43 -11.21
CA GLY A 86 4.09 -15.70 -10.58
C GLY A 86 5.29 -15.63 -9.65
N TYR A 87 5.90 -14.46 -9.47
CA TYR A 87 7.02 -14.29 -8.54
C TYR A 87 6.54 -14.16 -7.09
N SER A 88 7.31 -14.70 -6.17
CA SER A 88 7.14 -14.49 -4.74
C SER A 88 7.86 -13.21 -4.29
N ILE A 89 7.35 -12.63 -3.20
CA ILE A 89 7.93 -11.48 -2.50
C ILE A 89 8.18 -11.93 -1.09
N VAL A 90 9.44 -11.89 -0.67
CA VAL A 90 9.86 -12.44 0.61
C VAL A 90 10.62 -11.42 1.43
N VAL A 91 10.61 -11.62 2.74
CA VAL A 91 11.39 -10.80 3.67
C VAL A 91 12.20 -11.67 4.60
N ASP A 92 13.39 -11.19 4.95
CA ASP A 92 14.22 -11.80 5.98
C ASP A 92 13.65 -11.44 7.36
N ASN A 93 13.26 -12.46 8.12
CA ASN A 93 12.58 -12.23 9.39
C ASN A 93 13.50 -11.68 10.47
N LYS A 94 14.80 -12.01 10.43
CA LYS A 94 15.78 -11.52 11.40
C LYS A 94 15.98 -10.02 11.24
N LEU A 95 16.25 -9.57 10.00
CA LEU A 95 16.35 -8.15 9.66
C LEU A 95 15.06 -7.38 9.98
N PHE A 96 13.90 -7.99 9.70
CA PHE A 96 12.61 -7.38 10.03
C PHE A 96 12.45 -7.22 11.55
N LEU A 97 12.80 -8.24 12.33
CA LEU A 97 12.69 -8.18 13.79
C LEU A 97 13.65 -7.15 14.38
N GLU A 98 14.90 -7.11 13.92
CA GLU A 98 15.89 -6.10 14.30
C GLU A 98 15.40 -4.68 13.99
N ALA A 99 14.81 -4.47 12.81
CA ALA A 99 14.21 -3.18 12.46
C ALA A 99 13.05 -2.79 13.40
N ARG A 100 12.23 -3.76 13.85
CA ARG A 100 11.17 -3.48 14.84
C ARG A 100 11.74 -3.11 16.20
N ILE A 101 12.76 -3.83 16.67
CA ILE A 101 13.44 -3.55 17.94
C ILE A 101 14.02 -2.14 17.90
N LYS A 102 14.81 -1.85 16.85
CA LYS A 102 15.46 -0.54 16.65
C LYS A 102 14.47 0.63 16.66
N HIS A 103 13.27 0.43 16.12
CA HIS A 103 12.25 1.48 16.05
C HIS A 103 11.19 1.41 17.16
N GLY A 104 11.33 0.52 18.15
CA GLY A 104 10.36 0.37 19.25
C GLY A 104 8.96 -0.06 18.78
N ARG A 105 8.87 -0.95 17.80
CA ARG A 105 7.60 -1.37 17.16
C ARG A 105 7.27 -2.86 17.35
N LEU A 106 7.69 -3.47 18.46
CA LEU A 106 7.36 -4.88 18.74
C LEU A 106 5.86 -5.04 19.03
N ASP A 107 5.32 -4.18 19.89
CA ASP A 107 3.93 -4.20 20.38
C ASP A 107 3.16 -2.99 19.85
N PHE A 108 3.19 -2.80 18.53
CA PHE A 108 2.52 -1.66 17.91
C PHE A 108 1.01 -1.87 17.84
N ASP A 109 0.28 -1.14 18.68
CA ASP A 109 -1.17 -1.01 18.57
C ASP A 109 -1.57 -0.02 17.48
N LEU A 110 -2.62 -0.37 16.73
CA LEU A 110 -3.19 0.54 15.75
C LEU A 110 -3.91 1.68 16.47
N PRO A 111 -3.50 2.95 16.26
CA PRO A 111 -4.20 4.07 16.88
C PRO A 111 -5.65 4.12 16.38
N LEU A 112 -6.58 4.50 17.26
CA LEU A 112 -7.95 4.81 16.89
C LEU A 112 -7.98 5.92 15.83
N TYR A 113 -9.02 5.95 14.99
CA TYR A 113 -9.10 6.90 13.89
C TYR A 113 -9.12 8.35 14.40
N LEU A 114 -8.07 9.10 14.08
CA LEU A 114 -7.94 10.53 14.39
C LEU A 114 -8.29 11.39 13.18
N LYS A 115 -8.82 12.59 13.44
CA LYS A 115 -9.03 13.65 12.45
C LYS A 115 -7.71 13.88 11.69
N LYS A 116 -7.77 13.81 10.36
CA LYS A 116 -6.59 13.97 9.52
C LYS A 116 -6.36 15.44 9.21
N THR A 117 -5.13 15.90 9.39
CA THR A 117 -4.73 17.27 9.03
C THR A 117 -4.41 17.41 7.54
N ASN A 118 -3.91 16.34 6.92
CA ASN A 118 -3.51 16.32 5.51
C ASN A 118 -4.51 15.52 4.65
N LEU A 119 -5.56 16.19 4.18
CA LEU A 119 -6.56 15.61 3.28
C LEU A 119 -6.01 15.32 1.87
N VAL A 120 -4.92 15.96 1.46
CA VAL A 120 -4.29 15.72 0.15
C VAL A 120 -3.76 14.29 0.05
N ARG A 121 -3.18 13.76 1.13
CA ARG A 121 -2.73 12.35 1.17
C ARG A 121 -3.91 11.38 1.02
N GLU A 122 -5.05 11.71 1.61
CA GLU A 122 -6.27 10.89 1.51
C GLU A 122 -6.79 10.86 0.06
N TYR A 123 -6.75 11.99 -0.65
CA TYR A 123 -7.06 12.06 -2.08
C TYR A 123 -6.18 11.11 -2.90
N TYR A 124 -4.85 11.19 -2.75
CA TYR A 124 -3.94 10.32 -3.50
C TYR A 124 -4.15 8.86 -3.13
N SER A 125 -4.43 8.57 -1.85
CA SER A 125 -4.64 7.22 -1.38
C SER A 125 -5.88 6.56 -2.01
N LEU A 126 -7.02 7.25 -2.00
CA LEU A 126 -8.24 6.75 -2.62
C LEU A 126 -8.07 6.61 -4.13
N ARG A 127 -7.60 7.68 -4.80
CA ARG A 127 -7.43 7.69 -6.25
C ARG A 127 -6.52 6.54 -6.70
N ASN A 128 -5.35 6.39 -6.08
CA ASN A 128 -4.37 5.39 -6.48
C ASN A 128 -4.85 3.97 -6.18
N LEU A 129 -5.52 3.72 -5.05
CA LEU A 129 -6.11 2.40 -4.78
C LEU A 129 -7.19 2.01 -5.78
N LEU A 130 -7.99 2.97 -6.28
CA LEU A 130 -8.97 2.70 -7.34
C LEU A 130 -8.26 2.32 -8.66
N TYR A 131 -7.22 3.04 -9.06
CA TYR A 131 -6.43 2.68 -10.24
C TYR A 131 -5.75 1.31 -10.10
N ILE A 132 -5.14 1.03 -8.94
CA ILE A 132 -4.56 -0.27 -8.65
C ILE A 132 -5.63 -1.36 -8.71
N SER A 133 -6.84 -1.10 -8.19
CA SER A 133 -7.94 -2.06 -8.28
C SER A 133 -8.28 -2.45 -9.71
N ASP A 134 -8.22 -1.51 -10.65
CA ASP A 134 -8.45 -1.79 -12.07
C ASP A 134 -7.24 -2.47 -12.72
N SER A 135 -6.02 -1.99 -12.44
CA SER A 135 -4.77 -2.52 -13.03
C SER A 135 -4.52 -3.98 -12.65
N VAL A 136 -4.91 -4.39 -11.44
CA VAL A 136 -4.77 -5.77 -10.95
C VAL A 136 -6.07 -6.57 -10.93
N SER A 137 -7.13 -6.06 -11.56
CA SER A 137 -8.43 -6.75 -11.74
C SER A 137 -9.07 -7.20 -10.41
N LEU A 138 -9.16 -6.28 -9.45
CA LEU A 138 -9.77 -6.48 -8.12
C LEU A 138 -11.13 -5.75 -8.00
N PRO A 139 -12.21 -6.25 -8.63
CA PRO A 139 -13.50 -5.55 -8.66
C PRO A 139 -14.17 -5.44 -7.28
N ILE A 140 -13.93 -6.43 -6.40
CA ILE A 140 -14.47 -6.43 -5.04
C ILE A 140 -13.84 -5.30 -4.23
N MET A 141 -12.51 -5.11 -4.34
CA MET A 141 -11.80 -3.99 -3.74
C MET A 141 -12.39 -2.66 -4.17
N LYS A 142 -12.61 -2.50 -5.47
CA LYS A 142 -13.17 -1.27 -6.04
C LYS A 142 -14.52 -0.94 -5.43
N ARG A 143 -15.45 -1.90 -5.40
CA ARG A 143 -16.78 -1.73 -4.80
C ARG A 143 -16.70 -1.37 -3.31
N TYR A 144 -15.85 -2.07 -2.57
CA TYR A 144 -15.64 -1.78 -1.16
C TYR A 144 -15.07 -0.37 -0.93
N LEU A 145 -14.11 0.07 -1.75
CA LEU A 145 -13.54 1.42 -1.67
C LEU A 145 -14.60 2.49 -1.93
N TYR A 146 -15.45 2.32 -2.96
CA TYR A 146 -16.58 3.23 -3.19
C TYR A 146 -17.46 3.36 -1.96
N LEU A 147 -17.94 2.23 -1.41
CA LEU A 147 -18.82 2.24 -0.25
C LEU A 147 -18.16 2.87 0.98
N LYS A 148 -16.97 2.38 1.34
CA LYS A 148 -16.22 2.84 2.52
C LYS A 148 -15.93 4.34 2.46
N TRP A 149 -15.50 4.84 1.31
CA TRP A 149 -15.11 6.24 1.19
C TRP A 149 -16.31 7.19 1.06
N SER A 150 -17.43 6.74 0.47
CA SER A 150 -18.69 7.48 0.53
C SER A 150 -19.20 7.61 1.97
N LEU A 151 -19.18 6.52 2.75
CA LEU A 151 -19.53 6.56 4.18
C LEU A 151 -18.58 7.48 4.96
N LYS A 152 -17.28 7.43 4.65
CA LYS A 152 -16.27 8.30 5.26
C LYS A 152 -16.46 9.78 4.91
N ALA A 153 -16.92 10.10 3.70
CA ALA A 153 -17.23 11.47 3.31
C ALA A 153 -18.32 12.07 4.20
N ILE A 154 -19.39 11.29 4.44
CA ILE A 154 -20.50 11.67 5.33
C ILE A 154 -20.03 11.71 6.79
N TYR A 155 -19.27 10.71 7.25
CA TYR A 155 -18.77 10.65 8.63
C TYR A 155 -17.83 11.82 8.98
N GLY A 156 -17.18 12.43 7.98
CA GLY A 156 -16.32 13.60 8.17
C GLY A 156 -17.02 14.78 8.87
N PHE A 157 -18.33 14.94 8.68
CA PHE A 157 -19.11 16.02 9.30
C PHE A 157 -19.17 15.95 10.83
N ARG A 158 -18.90 14.78 11.43
CA ARG A 158 -18.76 14.63 12.89
C ARG A 158 -17.68 15.53 13.50
N TYR A 159 -16.67 15.93 12.72
CA TYR A 159 -15.57 16.79 13.17
C TYR A 159 -15.78 18.28 12.85
N GLY A 160 -17.01 18.66 12.51
CA GLY A 160 -17.45 20.02 12.19
C GLY A 160 -17.81 20.20 10.71
N PRO A 161 -18.73 21.13 10.39
CA PRO A 161 -19.25 21.31 9.04
C PRO A 161 -18.17 21.72 8.04
N PHE A 162 -17.25 22.61 8.44
CA PHE A 162 -16.13 23.05 7.60
C PHE A 162 -15.21 21.88 7.20
N TYR A 163 -14.82 21.05 8.18
CA TYR A 163 -13.98 19.88 7.90
C TYR A 163 -14.73 18.82 7.07
N GLY A 164 -16.01 18.58 7.37
CA GLY A 164 -16.85 17.66 6.62
C GLY A 164 -16.92 18.02 5.14
N TRP A 165 -17.13 19.31 4.84
CA TRP A 165 -17.17 19.82 3.47
C TRP A 165 -15.83 19.64 2.74
N GLU A 166 -14.72 20.04 3.37
CA GLU A 166 -13.38 19.86 2.79
C GLU A 166 -13.05 18.39 2.52
N ASN A 167 -13.34 17.51 3.49
CA ASN A 167 -13.14 16.07 3.34
C ASN A 167 -14.01 15.48 2.21
N MET A 168 -15.29 15.86 2.15
CA MET A 168 -16.21 15.42 1.10
C MET A 168 -15.76 15.89 -0.29
N LYS A 169 -15.32 17.15 -0.42
CA LYS A 169 -14.78 17.72 -1.66
C LYS A 169 -13.56 16.94 -2.15
N ILE A 170 -12.61 16.65 -1.26
CA ILE A 170 -11.40 15.87 -1.56
C ILE A 170 -11.72 14.44 -2.01
N ILE A 171 -12.64 13.77 -1.33
CA ILE A 171 -13.07 12.41 -1.68
C ILE A 171 -13.78 12.39 -3.04
N THR A 172 -14.70 13.33 -3.26
CA THR A 172 -15.43 13.48 -4.53
C THR A 172 -14.46 13.77 -5.68
N LEU A 173 -13.46 14.62 -5.45
CA LEU A 173 -12.43 14.93 -6.43
C LEU A 173 -11.59 13.69 -6.77
N ALA A 174 -11.26 12.83 -5.81
CA ALA A 174 -10.55 11.57 -6.06
C ALA A 174 -11.36 10.62 -6.96
N PHE A 175 -12.67 10.48 -6.70
CA PHE A 175 -13.56 9.70 -7.56
C PHE A 175 -13.69 10.30 -8.96
N TYR A 176 -13.87 11.60 -9.06
CA TYR A 176 -13.97 12.31 -10.34
C TYR A 176 -12.70 12.14 -11.17
N HIS A 177 -11.53 12.33 -10.58
CA HIS A 177 -10.25 12.16 -11.26
C HIS A 177 -9.97 10.70 -11.63
N PHE A 178 -10.40 9.74 -10.82
CA PHE A 178 -10.38 8.32 -11.21
C PHE A 178 -11.25 8.06 -12.45
N TRP A 179 -12.50 8.53 -12.44
CA TRP A 179 -13.43 8.34 -13.56
C TRP A 179 -12.96 9.03 -14.86
N ARG A 180 -12.38 10.22 -14.75
CA ARG A 180 -11.80 10.97 -15.88
C ARG A 180 -10.41 10.50 -16.30
N LYS A 181 -9.87 9.44 -15.71
CA LYS A 181 -8.51 8.94 -15.97
C LYS A 181 -7.41 9.99 -15.73
N LYS A 182 -7.66 10.97 -14.84
CA LYS A 182 -6.71 12.03 -14.47
C LYS A 182 -5.79 11.54 -13.35
N MET A 183 -4.52 11.40 -13.68
CA MET A 183 -3.46 10.89 -12.79
C MET A 183 -2.31 11.90 -12.68
N GLY A 184 -1.22 11.52 -11.99
CA GLY A 184 -0.04 12.34 -11.80
C GLY A 184 -0.17 13.29 -10.61
N ASN A 185 0.69 14.32 -10.60
CA ASN A 185 0.69 15.38 -9.60
C ASN A 185 -0.47 16.36 -9.84
N THR A 186 -1.63 16.08 -9.24
CA THR A 186 -2.85 16.86 -9.44
C THR A 186 -3.12 17.86 -8.31
N LEU A 187 -2.63 17.56 -7.11
CA LEU A 187 -2.76 18.39 -5.91
C LEU A 187 -1.38 18.60 -5.31
N LYS A 188 -1.05 19.84 -4.94
CA LYS A 188 0.20 20.17 -4.27
C LYS A 188 0.23 19.48 -2.91
N LEU A 189 1.28 18.70 -2.66
CA LEU A 189 1.55 18.16 -1.33
C LEU A 189 1.91 19.34 -0.41
N ARG A 190 1.21 19.48 0.71
CA ARG A 190 1.68 20.33 1.79
C ARG A 190 2.83 19.59 2.48
N ASN A 191 3.98 20.23 2.57
CA ASN A 191 5.08 19.75 3.42
C ASN A 191 4.52 19.59 4.83
N GLY A 192 4.61 18.36 5.35
CA GLY A 192 4.15 18.02 6.69
C GLY A 192 5.13 18.48 7.74
#